data_AF-A0A7W1FJG0-F1
#
_entry.id   AF-A0A7W1FJG0-F1
#
_cell.length_a   1.000
_cell.length_b   1.000
_cell.length_c   1.000
_cell.angle_alpha   90.00
_cell.angle_beta   90.00
_cell.angle_gamma   90.00
#
_symmetry.space_group_name_H-M   'P 1'
#
loop_
_entity.id
_entity.type
_entity.pdbx_description
1 polymer ?
#
loop_
_entity_poly.entity_id
_entity_poly.type
_entity_poly.pdbx_seq_one_letter_code
_entity_poly.pdbx_strand_id
1 'polypeptide(L)'
;MKPNDENGKLPTAKRPFRVLIIAGSGRRQYNCPGVDSKARTLMLRMAAGLPQEWEIDYEDLGNVFGRARIQSCNACSSTSMALCVWPCNCYEPNHSKEPDLMWDMDLYSRLDLADAWAIIGPVNWYAPTSNLKLMFDRLVCMSGGNPSEDLIQHKNPEMAMRLEHSPEWEELSRNHLEGRTAGFFCYGDGGADELDAAGRPKGLRHKHYFDPDAEPSDSRDAYAPLVWQCRYSGIEVPDSLWRYLKFGDGKKYSDNQAEHMAASTDVYAEFDAWTQSFTDFVTAKGKVTPGKYRAFGYKAPGHFWPDLKLKWREHQMNQGRAPEGSSPATQEALGLNQDTHVSPKKSEGEKLRQHD
;
A
#
# COMPACT_ATOMS: atom_id res chain seq x y z
N MET A 1 -20.82 -8.76 12.71
CA MET A 1 -21.72 -9.30 11.67
C MET A 1 -20.88 -9.59 10.44
N LYS A 2 -21.34 -10.44 9.51
CA LYS A 2 -20.56 -10.68 8.29
C LYS A 2 -20.56 -9.40 7.44
N PRO A 3 -19.41 -8.97 6.88
CA PRO A 3 -19.37 -7.87 5.93
C PRO A 3 -20.29 -8.11 4.73
N ASN A 4 -21.04 -7.08 4.33
CA ASN A 4 -21.88 -7.11 3.13
C ASN A 4 -21.67 -5.82 2.33
N ASP A 5 -20.98 -5.92 1.20
CA ASP A 5 -20.63 -4.76 0.37
C ASP A 5 -21.86 -4.02 -0.18
N GLU A 6 -23.01 -4.70 -0.30
CA GLU A 6 -24.27 -4.08 -0.71
C GLU A 6 -24.74 -3.00 0.27
N ASN A 7 -24.31 -3.04 1.53
CA ASN A 7 -24.58 -1.98 2.50
C ASN A 7 -23.89 -0.65 2.11
N GLY A 8 -22.91 -0.68 1.22
CA GLY A 8 -22.32 0.52 0.60
C GLY A 8 -23.29 1.35 -0.24
N LYS A 9 -24.45 0.79 -0.61
CA LYS A 9 -25.55 1.48 -1.33
C LYS A 9 -26.51 2.19 -0.39
N LEU A 10 -26.46 1.90 0.92
CA LEU A 10 -27.33 2.52 1.92
C LEU A 10 -26.79 3.91 2.31
N PRO A 11 -27.67 4.85 2.71
CA PRO A 11 -27.24 6.09 3.33
C PRO A 11 -26.36 5.84 4.56
N THR A 12 -25.37 6.69 4.83
CA THR A 12 -24.41 6.56 5.96
C THR A 12 -25.11 6.29 7.30
N ALA A 13 -26.25 6.94 7.56
CA ALA A 13 -27.02 6.76 8.78
C ALA A 13 -27.65 5.36 8.92
N LYS A 14 -27.88 4.64 7.81
CA LYS A 14 -28.61 3.36 7.76
C LYS A 14 -27.71 2.14 7.57
N ARG A 15 -26.50 2.29 7.02
CA ARG A 15 -25.54 1.17 6.92
C ARG A 15 -24.91 0.86 8.28
N PRO A 16 -24.47 -0.38 8.56
CA PRO A 16 -23.62 -0.67 9.71
C PRO A 16 -22.29 0.09 9.65
N PHE A 17 -21.62 0.18 10.79
CA PHE A 17 -20.23 0.63 10.87
C PHE A 17 -19.35 -0.44 10.21
N ARG A 18 -18.30 -0.04 9.47
CA ARG A 18 -17.39 -0.99 8.81
C ARG A 18 -15.94 -0.69 9.09
N VAL A 19 -15.19 -1.70 9.50
CA VAL A 19 -13.74 -1.63 9.72
C VAL A 19 -13.05 -2.64 8.81
N LEU A 20 -11.93 -2.22 8.20
CA LEU A 20 -11.03 -3.12 7.48
C LEU A 20 -9.74 -3.34 8.28
N ILE A 21 -9.48 -4.58 8.68
CA ILE A 21 -8.27 -4.97 9.41
C ILE A 21 -7.28 -5.63 8.43
N ILE A 22 -6.06 -5.10 8.34
CA ILE A 22 -5.02 -5.59 7.43
C ILE A 22 -3.88 -6.20 8.24
N ALA A 23 -3.64 -7.50 8.05
CA ALA A 23 -2.39 -8.12 8.48
C ALA A 23 -1.30 -7.87 7.42
N GLY A 24 -0.35 -7.00 7.74
CA GLY A 24 0.73 -6.55 6.86
C GLY A 24 2.01 -7.37 6.98
N SER A 25 1.98 -8.62 7.45
CA SER A 25 3.18 -9.48 7.44
C SER A 25 3.42 -10.07 6.06
N GLY A 26 4.68 -10.28 5.67
CA GLY A 26 5.00 -11.04 4.45
C GLY A 26 4.70 -12.55 4.57
N ARG A 27 4.51 -13.04 5.79
CA ARG A 27 4.16 -14.44 6.11
C ARG A 27 2.64 -14.62 6.08
N ARG A 28 2.18 -15.73 5.51
CA ARG A 28 0.77 -16.14 5.46
C ARG A 28 0.58 -17.55 6.01
N GLN A 29 -0.68 -17.91 6.26
CA GLN A 29 -1.10 -19.25 6.64
C GLN A 29 -0.54 -20.32 5.68
N TYR A 30 0.07 -21.37 6.25
CA TYR A 30 0.59 -22.56 5.54
C TYR A 30 1.56 -22.28 4.37
N ASN A 31 2.36 -21.21 4.42
CA ASN A 31 3.41 -20.94 3.43
C ASN A 31 4.81 -20.85 4.08
N CYS A 32 5.87 -20.88 3.26
CA CYS A 32 7.24 -20.56 3.67
C CYS A 32 7.25 -19.27 4.49
N PRO A 33 7.71 -19.28 5.76
CA PRO A 33 8.69 -20.18 6.38
C PRO A 33 8.12 -21.35 7.22
N GLY A 34 6.84 -21.72 7.06
CA GLY A 34 6.25 -22.91 7.71
C GLY A 34 5.54 -22.64 9.05
N VAL A 35 5.33 -21.37 9.40
CA VAL A 35 4.63 -20.92 10.61
C VAL A 35 3.79 -19.67 10.32
N ASP A 36 2.58 -19.59 10.89
CA ASP A 36 1.65 -18.48 10.70
C ASP A 36 2.19 -17.15 11.24
N SER A 37 1.79 -16.03 10.67
CA SER A 37 2.32 -14.72 11.06
C SER A 37 1.70 -14.19 12.36
N LYS A 38 2.51 -13.49 13.16
CA LYS A 38 2.05 -12.78 14.35
C LYS A 38 0.96 -11.75 14.02
N ALA A 39 1.10 -11.05 12.89
CA ALA A 39 0.10 -10.09 12.40
C ALA A 39 -1.25 -10.76 12.13
N ARG A 40 -1.27 -11.97 11.57
CA ARG A 40 -2.50 -12.73 11.34
C ARG A 40 -3.19 -13.07 12.65
N THR A 41 -2.45 -13.55 13.65
CA THR A 41 -3.00 -13.84 14.98
C THR A 41 -3.62 -12.60 15.62
N LEU A 42 -2.92 -11.47 15.58
CA LEU A 42 -3.41 -10.20 16.13
C LEU A 42 -4.62 -9.64 15.35
N MET A 43 -4.65 -9.76 14.03
CA MET A 43 -5.80 -9.40 13.19
C MET A 43 -7.05 -10.20 13.59
N LEU A 44 -6.92 -11.52 13.76
CA LEU A 44 -8.04 -12.37 14.20
C LEU A 44 -8.47 -12.04 15.63
N ARG A 45 -7.52 -11.71 16.52
CA ARG A 45 -7.80 -11.27 17.88
C ARG A 45 -8.60 -9.97 17.91
N MET A 46 -8.19 -8.97 17.14
CA MET A 46 -8.92 -7.70 17.00
C MET A 46 -10.31 -7.94 16.44
N ALA A 47 -10.44 -8.76 15.40
CA ALA A 47 -11.74 -9.09 14.82
C ALA A 47 -12.72 -9.73 15.84
N ALA A 48 -12.21 -10.50 16.80
CA ALA A 48 -13.01 -11.06 17.88
C ALA A 48 -13.34 -10.03 18.99
N GLY A 49 -12.49 -9.01 19.18
CA GLY A 49 -12.64 -7.98 20.21
C GLY A 49 -13.47 -6.76 19.80
N LEU A 50 -13.63 -6.50 18.49
CA LEU A 50 -14.44 -5.38 18.00
C LEU A 50 -15.96 -5.60 18.24
N PRO A 51 -16.78 -4.54 18.28
CA PRO A 51 -18.23 -4.65 18.39
C PRO A 51 -18.84 -5.52 17.28
N GLN A 52 -19.56 -6.57 17.67
CA GLN A 52 -20.04 -7.60 16.74
C GLN A 52 -21.27 -7.16 15.91
N GLU A 53 -21.80 -5.96 16.14
CA GLU A 53 -22.75 -5.26 15.28
C GLU A 53 -22.07 -4.48 14.14
N TRP A 54 -20.73 -4.40 14.13
CA TRP A 54 -19.98 -3.85 13.01
C TRP A 54 -19.75 -4.89 11.92
N GLU A 55 -19.58 -4.41 10.70
CA GLU A 55 -18.98 -5.16 9.61
C GLU A 55 -17.47 -5.19 9.79
N ILE A 56 -16.97 -6.34 10.23
CA ILE A 56 -15.56 -6.56 10.47
C ILE A 56 -14.99 -7.27 9.25
N ASP A 57 -14.42 -6.48 8.35
CA ASP A 57 -13.72 -6.95 7.16
C ASP A 57 -12.22 -7.11 7.49
N TYR A 58 -11.57 -8.13 6.97
CA TYR A 58 -10.14 -8.32 7.18
C TYR A 58 -9.44 -9.04 6.04
N GLU A 59 -8.16 -8.75 5.85
CA GLU A 59 -7.31 -9.42 4.86
C GLU A 59 -5.88 -9.61 5.36
N ASP A 60 -5.29 -10.75 4.98
CA ASP A 60 -3.87 -11.05 5.18
C ASP A 60 -3.13 -10.80 3.87
N LEU A 61 -2.21 -9.82 3.86
CA LEU A 61 -1.42 -9.48 2.67
C LEU A 61 -0.22 -10.39 2.46
N GLY A 62 -0.01 -11.40 3.31
CA GLY A 62 1.14 -12.29 3.21
C GLY A 62 1.21 -13.04 1.88
N ASN A 63 2.45 -13.32 1.45
CA ASN A 63 2.73 -14.02 0.20
C ASN A 63 2.34 -15.49 0.31
N VAL A 64 1.78 -16.05 -0.77
CA VAL A 64 1.49 -17.50 -0.94
C VAL A 64 1.87 -17.92 -2.35
N PHE A 65 2.53 -19.07 -2.48
CA PHE A 65 2.84 -19.66 -3.79
C PHE A 65 1.55 -19.91 -4.59
N GLY A 66 1.54 -19.54 -5.86
CA GLY A 66 0.38 -19.74 -6.75
C GLY A 66 -0.75 -18.73 -6.60
N ARG A 67 -0.63 -17.74 -5.71
CA ARG A 67 -1.55 -16.59 -5.65
C ARG A 67 -0.95 -15.38 -6.37
N ALA A 68 -1.82 -14.52 -6.90
CA ALA A 68 -1.42 -13.20 -7.38
C ALA A 68 -0.62 -12.44 -6.32
N ARG A 69 0.33 -11.62 -6.77
CA ARG A 69 1.07 -10.68 -5.94
C ARG A 69 0.44 -9.30 -6.08
N ILE A 70 0.67 -8.41 -5.12
CA ILE A 70 0.40 -6.99 -5.34
C ILE A 70 1.44 -6.51 -6.33
N GLN A 71 0.99 -6.02 -7.49
CA GLN A 71 1.90 -5.48 -8.48
C GLN A 71 2.41 -4.10 -8.06
N SER A 72 3.59 -3.71 -8.52
CA SER A 72 4.18 -2.40 -8.19
C SER A 72 3.42 -1.23 -8.81
N CYS A 73 3.53 -0.04 -8.23
CA CYS A 73 3.02 1.16 -8.90
C CYS A 73 3.89 1.50 -10.12
N ASN A 74 3.26 1.87 -11.24
CA ASN A 74 3.96 2.36 -12.44
C ASN A 74 4.33 3.85 -12.37
N ALA A 75 4.17 4.49 -11.20
CA ALA A 75 4.52 5.89 -10.94
C ALA A 75 3.88 6.89 -11.91
N CYS A 76 2.61 6.69 -12.31
CA CYS A 76 1.92 7.59 -13.24
C CYS A 76 1.88 9.05 -12.76
N SER A 77 1.82 9.27 -11.45
CA SER A 77 1.87 10.60 -10.83
C SER A 77 3.18 11.35 -11.07
N SER A 78 4.28 10.66 -11.38
CA SER A 78 5.55 11.29 -11.74
C SER A 78 5.52 11.95 -13.12
N THR A 79 4.51 11.64 -13.94
CA THR A 79 4.24 12.36 -15.20
C THR A 79 3.20 13.45 -14.98
N SER A 80 2.08 13.10 -14.34
CA SER A 80 0.97 14.01 -14.03
C SER A 80 0.01 13.31 -13.06
N MET A 81 -0.55 14.01 -12.07
CA MET A 81 -1.56 13.44 -11.18
C MET A 81 -2.82 13.03 -11.95
N ALA A 82 -3.15 13.73 -13.05
CA ALA A 82 -4.23 13.36 -13.95
C ALA A 82 -4.04 12.00 -14.64
N LEU A 83 -2.79 11.49 -14.73
CA LEU A 83 -2.49 10.15 -15.26
C LEU A 83 -2.63 9.06 -14.19
N CYS A 84 -2.60 9.44 -12.91
CA CYS A 84 -2.77 8.54 -11.78
C CYS A 84 -4.26 8.34 -11.48
N VAL A 85 -4.90 7.37 -12.13
CA VAL A 85 -6.36 7.17 -12.03
C VAL A 85 -6.75 6.54 -10.70
N TRP A 86 -7.91 6.93 -10.16
CA TRP A 86 -8.57 6.32 -9.00
C TRP A 86 -9.89 5.63 -9.40
N PRO A 87 -10.08 4.33 -9.09
CA PRO A 87 -9.07 3.36 -8.66
C PRO A 87 -7.95 3.15 -9.69
N CYS A 88 -6.80 2.61 -9.27
CA CYS A 88 -5.63 2.54 -10.14
C CYS A 88 -5.82 1.62 -11.36
N ASN A 89 -5.75 2.20 -12.56
CA ASN A 89 -5.94 1.53 -13.85
C ASN A 89 -4.64 1.01 -14.49
N CYS A 90 -3.57 0.73 -13.72
CA CYS A 90 -2.39 0.07 -14.32
C CYS A 90 -2.54 -1.44 -14.47
N TYR A 91 -3.49 -2.05 -13.74
CA TYR A 91 -3.77 -3.48 -13.75
C TYR A 91 -5.28 -3.66 -13.74
N GLU A 92 -5.74 -4.89 -13.94
CA GLU A 92 -7.14 -5.26 -14.02
C GLU A 92 -7.40 -6.60 -13.29
N PRO A 93 -8.64 -6.85 -12.84
CA PRO A 93 -8.98 -8.09 -12.14
C PRO A 93 -8.88 -9.31 -13.05
N ASN A 94 -8.37 -10.42 -12.51
CA ASN A 94 -8.24 -11.72 -13.18
C ASN A 94 -7.36 -11.71 -14.45
N HIS A 95 -6.42 -10.77 -14.55
CA HIS A 95 -5.51 -10.73 -15.70
C HIS A 95 -4.54 -11.92 -15.69
N SER A 96 -4.53 -12.72 -16.77
CA SER A 96 -3.72 -13.96 -16.83
C SER A 96 -2.20 -13.74 -16.85
N LYS A 97 -1.71 -12.70 -17.55
CA LYS A 97 -0.27 -12.41 -17.67
C LYS A 97 0.29 -11.52 -16.56
N GLU A 98 -0.52 -10.59 -16.05
CA GLU A 98 -0.16 -9.64 -15.00
C GLU A 98 -1.18 -9.71 -13.85
N PRO A 99 -1.30 -10.85 -13.16
CA PRO A 99 -2.26 -11.00 -12.08
C PRO A 99 -1.95 -10.00 -10.96
N ASP A 100 -2.96 -9.30 -10.46
CA ASP A 100 -2.82 -8.28 -9.42
C ASP A 100 -3.74 -8.56 -8.24
N LEU A 101 -3.11 -8.75 -7.08
CA LEU A 101 -3.81 -9.14 -5.86
C LEU A 101 -4.78 -8.06 -5.35
N MET A 102 -4.51 -6.77 -5.57
CA MET A 102 -5.42 -5.71 -5.11
C MET A 102 -6.73 -5.74 -5.88
N TRP A 103 -6.68 -5.90 -7.20
CA TRP A 103 -7.88 -6.07 -8.02
C TRP A 103 -8.59 -7.42 -7.76
N ASP A 104 -7.84 -8.52 -7.67
CA ASP A 104 -8.42 -9.84 -7.45
C ASP A 104 -9.15 -9.97 -6.08
N MET A 105 -8.79 -9.14 -5.10
CA MET A 105 -9.43 -9.08 -3.77
C MET A 105 -10.45 -7.95 -3.62
N ASP A 106 -10.69 -7.17 -4.68
CA ASP A 106 -11.52 -5.96 -4.64
C ASP A 106 -11.09 -4.96 -3.55
N LEU A 107 -9.77 -4.85 -3.32
CA LEU A 107 -9.23 -4.15 -2.15
C LEU A 107 -9.50 -2.64 -2.21
N TYR A 108 -9.53 -2.04 -3.40
CA TYR A 108 -9.89 -0.63 -3.57
C TYR A 108 -11.31 -0.34 -3.05
N SER A 109 -12.28 -1.19 -3.41
CA SER A 109 -13.65 -1.04 -2.94
C SER A 109 -13.78 -1.32 -1.45
N ARG A 110 -13.06 -2.32 -0.90
CA ARG A 110 -13.05 -2.61 0.54
C ARG A 110 -12.47 -1.46 1.38
N LEU A 111 -11.39 -0.84 0.90
CA LEU A 111 -10.79 0.36 1.51
C LEU A 111 -11.76 1.55 1.48
N ASP A 112 -12.46 1.74 0.36
CA ASP A 112 -13.51 2.77 0.22
C ASP A 112 -14.75 2.47 1.08
N LEU A 113 -15.16 1.22 1.26
CA LEU A 113 -16.33 0.89 2.08
C LEU A 113 -16.10 1.07 3.59
N ALA A 114 -14.86 0.95 4.05
CA ALA A 114 -14.53 1.04 5.46
C ALA A 114 -14.57 2.48 5.99
N ASP A 115 -15.12 2.64 7.20
CA ASP A 115 -15.06 3.85 8.00
C ASP A 115 -13.68 4.07 8.61
N ALA A 116 -13.03 2.95 8.99
CA ALA A 116 -11.69 2.96 9.55
C ALA A 116 -10.86 1.75 9.12
N TRP A 117 -9.54 1.95 9.07
CA TRP A 117 -8.56 0.92 8.75
C TRP A 117 -7.70 0.60 9.98
N ALA A 118 -7.49 -0.67 10.26
CA ALA A 118 -6.57 -1.14 11.29
C ALA A 118 -5.44 -1.91 10.63
N ILE A 119 -4.22 -1.36 10.65
CA ILE A 119 -3.06 -1.95 9.96
C ILE A 119 -2.11 -2.53 11.00
N ILE A 120 -1.89 -3.84 10.94
CA ILE A 120 -1.10 -4.59 11.93
C ILE A 120 0.07 -5.24 11.20
N GLY A 121 1.31 -4.92 11.56
CA GLY A 121 2.46 -5.48 10.84
C GLY A 121 3.81 -5.38 11.55
N PRO A 122 4.78 -6.21 11.14
CA PRO A 122 6.12 -6.17 11.67
C PRO A 122 6.94 -5.02 11.06
N VAL A 123 7.96 -4.59 11.78
CA VAL A 123 9.08 -3.82 11.22
C VAL A 123 10.09 -4.80 10.60
N ASN A 124 10.32 -4.67 9.29
CA ASN A 124 11.39 -5.35 8.58
C ASN A 124 12.53 -4.36 8.37
N TRP A 125 13.58 -4.44 9.20
CA TRP A 125 14.78 -3.59 9.10
C TRP A 125 14.46 -2.12 8.83
N TYR A 126 13.84 -1.46 9.80
CA TYR A 126 13.48 -0.03 9.78
C TYR A 126 12.35 0.39 8.81
N ALA A 127 11.63 -0.56 8.20
CA ALA A 127 10.55 -0.27 7.27
C ALA A 127 9.35 -1.23 7.46
N PRO A 128 8.15 -0.88 6.94
CA PRO A 128 7.06 -1.85 6.80
C PRO A 128 7.46 -2.97 5.84
N THR A 129 6.67 -4.05 5.83
CA THR A 129 6.88 -5.11 4.83
C THR A 129 6.63 -4.63 3.41
N SER A 130 7.31 -5.25 2.44
CA SER A 130 7.21 -4.89 1.03
C SER A 130 5.77 -5.00 0.50
N ASN A 131 5.01 -6.02 0.90
CA ASN A 131 3.61 -6.18 0.45
C ASN A 131 2.72 -5.06 0.98
N LEU A 132 2.89 -4.67 2.24
CA LEU A 132 2.15 -3.54 2.80
C LEU A 132 2.52 -2.23 2.08
N LYS A 133 3.81 -2.01 1.82
CA LYS A 133 4.28 -0.84 1.07
C LYS A 133 3.76 -0.83 -0.37
N LEU A 134 3.70 -1.97 -1.04
CA LEU A 134 3.11 -2.11 -2.38
C LEU A 134 1.64 -1.71 -2.39
N MET A 135 0.85 -2.14 -1.40
CA MET A 135 -0.56 -1.70 -1.27
C MET A 135 -0.65 -0.17 -1.20
N PHE A 136 0.19 0.47 -0.38
CA PHE A 136 0.22 1.92 -0.25
C PHE A 136 0.74 2.65 -1.50
N ASP A 137 1.73 2.10 -2.20
CA ASP A 137 2.22 2.64 -3.48
C ASP A 137 1.13 2.61 -4.56
N ARG A 138 0.28 1.60 -4.52
CA ARG A 138 -0.89 1.44 -5.38
C ARG A 138 -2.08 2.33 -4.96
N LEU A 139 -1.99 3.02 -3.82
CA LEU A 139 -2.96 3.98 -3.29
C LEU A 139 -2.53 5.44 -3.44
N VAL A 140 -1.42 5.76 -4.11
CA VAL A 140 -1.04 7.16 -4.42
C VAL A 140 -2.19 7.91 -5.11
N CYS A 141 -2.96 7.22 -5.94
CA CYS A 141 -4.14 7.78 -6.62
C CYS A 141 -5.28 8.23 -5.68
N MET A 142 -5.33 7.79 -4.42
CA MET A 142 -6.38 8.24 -3.51
C MET A 142 -6.25 9.72 -3.14
N SER A 143 -5.07 10.32 -3.37
CA SER A 143 -4.72 11.70 -3.07
C SER A 143 -4.80 12.60 -4.31
N GLY A 144 -6.01 12.81 -4.86
CA GLY A 144 -6.21 13.68 -6.03
C GLY A 144 -6.07 12.99 -7.39
N GLY A 145 -5.99 11.66 -7.43
CA GLY A 145 -5.92 10.92 -8.68
C GLY A 145 -7.15 11.15 -9.58
N ASN A 146 -6.99 10.98 -10.88
CA ASN A 146 -8.06 11.20 -11.85
C ASN A 146 -9.21 10.19 -11.65
N PRO A 147 -10.45 10.62 -11.39
CA PRO A 147 -11.56 9.70 -11.15
C PRO A 147 -12.13 9.04 -12.42
N SER A 148 -11.67 9.43 -13.62
CA SER A 148 -12.16 8.88 -14.88
C SER A 148 -11.06 8.81 -15.94
N GLU A 149 -10.69 7.59 -16.32
CA GLU A 149 -9.66 7.39 -17.35
C GLU A 149 -10.09 7.85 -18.76
N ASP A 150 -11.38 8.00 -19.02
CA ASP A 150 -11.88 8.44 -20.32
C ASP A 150 -11.44 9.88 -20.64
N LEU A 151 -11.26 10.71 -19.60
CA LEU A 151 -10.80 12.09 -19.72
C LEU A 151 -9.41 12.20 -20.36
N ILE A 152 -8.63 11.12 -20.29
CA ILE A 152 -7.27 11.06 -20.79
C ILE A 152 -7.09 9.96 -21.85
N GLN A 153 -8.18 9.37 -22.35
CA GLN A 153 -8.13 8.24 -23.29
C GLN A 153 -7.19 7.13 -22.80
N HIS A 154 -7.35 6.71 -21.53
CA HIS A 154 -6.48 5.76 -20.83
C HIS A 154 -5.06 6.35 -20.61
N LYS A 155 -3.96 5.63 -20.83
CA LYS A 155 -2.60 6.10 -20.49
C LYS A 155 -2.00 7.10 -21.50
N ASN A 156 -2.76 8.13 -21.92
CA ASN A 156 -2.20 9.20 -22.76
C ASN A 156 -1.60 10.32 -21.90
N PRO A 157 -0.26 10.45 -21.83
CA PRO A 157 0.38 11.44 -20.98
C PRO A 157 0.12 12.88 -21.43
N GLU A 158 0.03 13.19 -22.74
CA GLU A 158 -0.22 14.56 -23.21
C GLU A 158 -1.64 15.03 -22.85
N MET A 159 -2.62 14.13 -22.87
CA MET A 159 -3.96 14.48 -22.41
C MET A 159 -3.99 14.67 -20.90
N ALA A 160 -3.32 13.81 -20.14
CA ALA A 160 -3.23 13.96 -18.68
C ALA A 160 -2.55 15.28 -18.28
N MET A 161 -1.38 15.60 -18.85
CA MET A 161 -0.70 16.87 -18.57
C MET A 161 -1.57 18.08 -18.92
N ARG A 162 -2.32 18.04 -20.04
CA ARG A 162 -3.27 19.11 -20.38
C ARG A 162 -4.43 19.20 -19.40
N LEU A 163 -4.97 18.07 -18.95
CA LEU A 163 -6.04 18.03 -17.96
C LEU A 163 -5.59 18.61 -16.62
N GLU A 164 -4.39 18.26 -16.15
CA GLU A 164 -3.85 18.76 -14.88
C GLU A 164 -3.67 20.29 -14.84
N HIS A 165 -3.49 20.94 -15.99
CA HIS A 165 -3.44 22.38 -16.13
C HIS A 165 -4.80 23.05 -16.39
N SER A 166 -5.88 22.27 -16.49
CA SER A 166 -7.21 22.79 -16.80
C SER A 166 -7.94 23.22 -15.52
N PRO A 167 -8.84 24.23 -15.57
CA PRO A 167 -9.63 24.63 -14.41
C PRO A 167 -10.50 23.50 -13.83
N GLU A 168 -10.94 22.57 -14.68
CA GLU A 168 -11.76 21.43 -14.27
C GLU A 168 -11.00 20.48 -13.33
N TRP A 169 -9.66 20.49 -13.37
CA TRP A 169 -8.83 19.62 -12.52
C TRP A 169 -9.01 19.92 -11.03
N GLU A 170 -9.21 21.19 -10.66
CA GLU A 170 -9.48 21.57 -9.26
C GLU A 170 -10.73 20.88 -8.71
N GLU A 171 -11.74 20.62 -9.56
CA GLU A 171 -12.93 19.89 -9.13
C GLU A 171 -12.71 18.37 -9.07
N LEU A 172 -11.92 17.82 -10.00
CA LEU A 172 -11.67 16.38 -10.14
C LEU A 172 -10.67 15.84 -9.11
N SER A 173 -9.60 16.59 -8.85
CA SER A 173 -8.47 16.20 -8.01
C SER A 173 -8.81 16.34 -6.52
N ARG A 174 -9.55 15.36 -5.99
CA ARG A 174 -9.95 15.31 -4.58
C ARG A 174 -9.29 14.15 -3.84
N ASN A 175 -9.20 14.27 -2.52
CA ASN A 175 -8.92 13.13 -1.66
C ASN A 175 -10.13 12.19 -1.66
N HIS A 176 -10.03 11.07 -2.38
CA HIS A 176 -11.18 10.18 -2.61
C HIS A 176 -11.60 9.40 -1.37
N LEU A 177 -10.67 9.26 -0.43
CA LEU A 177 -10.85 8.49 0.80
C LEU A 177 -10.90 9.37 2.07
N GLU A 178 -11.05 10.68 1.90
CA GLU A 178 -11.08 11.64 3.00
C GLU A 178 -12.13 11.32 4.07
N GLY A 179 -11.82 11.69 5.31
CA GLY A 179 -12.71 11.56 6.46
C GLY A 179 -12.58 10.23 7.20
N ARG A 180 -11.80 9.27 6.69
CA ARG A 180 -11.54 7.97 7.38
C ARG A 180 -10.54 8.11 8.51
N THR A 181 -10.53 7.10 9.39
CA THR A 181 -9.50 6.94 10.43
C THR A 181 -8.63 5.74 10.11
N ALA A 182 -7.32 5.84 10.28
CA ALA A 182 -6.43 4.68 10.27
C ALA A 182 -5.68 4.56 11.59
N GLY A 183 -5.50 3.32 12.05
CA GLY A 183 -4.66 2.96 13.18
C GLY A 183 -3.56 2.01 12.74
N PHE A 184 -2.39 2.13 13.34
CA PHE A 184 -1.20 1.31 13.04
C PHE A 184 -0.68 0.65 14.32
N PHE A 185 -0.67 -0.68 14.34
CA PHE A 185 0.00 -1.46 15.36
C PHE A 185 1.22 -2.15 14.75
N CYS A 186 2.38 -1.55 15.01
CA CYS A 186 3.67 -2.01 14.54
C CYS A 186 4.36 -2.85 15.63
N TYR A 187 5.17 -3.82 15.25
CA TYR A 187 5.98 -4.56 16.23
C TYR A 187 7.33 -5.01 15.69
N GLY A 188 8.28 -5.24 16.58
CA GLY A 188 9.63 -5.69 16.24
C GLY A 188 10.26 -6.48 17.38
N ASP A 189 11.31 -7.22 17.05
CA ASP A 189 12.08 -8.05 18.00
C ASP A 189 13.35 -7.38 18.52
N GLY A 190 13.60 -6.12 18.12
CA GLY A 190 14.77 -5.37 18.57
C GLY A 190 16.11 -5.94 18.10
N GLY A 191 16.13 -6.71 17.00
CA GLY A 191 17.34 -7.39 16.56
C GLY A 191 17.57 -8.73 17.30
N ALA A 192 16.53 -9.27 17.93
CA ALA A 192 16.56 -10.61 18.54
C ALA A 192 17.74 -10.73 19.53
N ASP A 193 18.56 -11.78 19.42
CA ASP A 193 19.77 -11.95 20.21
C ASP A 193 21.05 -11.49 19.48
N GLU A 194 20.91 -10.64 18.45
CA GLU A 194 22.03 -10.24 17.60
C GLU A 194 22.80 -9.03 18.11
N LEU A 195 22.30 -8.26 19.09
CA LEU A 195 22.99 -7.07 19.59
C LEU A 195 24.04 -7.41 20.67
N ASP A 196 25.21 -6.77 20.58
CA ASP A 196 26.25 -6.83 21.61
C ASP A 196 25.97 -5.86 22.77
N ALA A 197 26.82 -5.87 23.81
CA ALA A 197 26.64 -5.03 25.00
C ALA A 197 26.67 -3.52 24.72
N ALA A 198 27.17 -3.12 23.54
CA ALA A 198 27.20 -1.73 23.11
C ALA A 198 26.07 -1.41 22.13
N GLY A 199 25.05 -2.27 22.02
CA GLY A 199 23.88 -2.07 21.16
C GLY A 199 24.15 -2.28 19.67
N ARG A 200 25.29 -2.87 19.27
CA ARG A 200 25.65 -3.07 17.86
C ARG A 200 25.41 -4.51 17.42
N PRO A 201 24.98 -4.77 16.17
CA PRO A 201 24.88 -6.14 15.69
C PRO A 201 26.22 -6.89 15.80
N LYS A 202 26.23 -8.04 16.48
CA LYS A 202 27.39 -8.91 16.74
C LYS A 202 28.13 -9.25 15.45
N GLY A 203 27.40 -9.52 14.37
CA GLY A 203 27.94 -9.90 13.06
C GLY A 203 28.61 -8.78 12.25
N LEU A 204 28.51 -7.51 12.67
CA LEU A 204 29.15 -6.40 11.94
C LEU A 204 30.68 -6.46 12.06
N ARG A 205 31.36 -6.57 10.91
CA ARG A 205 32.82 -6.43 10.81
C ARG A 205 33.29 -4.99 11.02
N HIS A 206 32.59 -4.02 10.42
CA HIS A 206 32.89 -2.59 10.54
C HIS A 206 31.97 -1.95 11.58
N LYS A 207 32.26 -2.16 12.87
CA LYS A 207 31.41 -1.70 13.99
C LYS A 207 31.11 -0.18 13.98
N HIS A 208 32.02 0.63 13.43
CA HIS A 208 31.84 2.09 13.33
C HIS A 208 30.82 2.53 12.26
N TYR A 209 30.32 1.62 11.42
CA TYR A 209 29.20 1.92 10.49
C TYR A 209 27.84 1.94 11.18
N PHE A 210 27.77 1.43 12.41
CA PHE A 210 26.54 1.41 13.19
C PHE A 210 26.79 2.14 14.50
N ASP A 211 26.25 3.35 14.58
CA ASP A 211 26.20 4.14 15.79
C ASP A 211 24.80 4.01 16.41
N PRO A 212 24.64 3.27 17.53
CA PRO A 212 23.35 3.09 18.18
C PRO A 212 22.70 4.41 18.61
N ASP A 213 23.50 5.43 18.94
CA ASP A 213 22.98 6.73 19.35
C ASP A 213 22.39 7.52 18.17
N ALA A 214 22.70 7.11 16.93
CA ALA A 214 22.15 7.68 15.70
C ALA A 214 21.02 6.85 15.10
N GLU A 215 20.65 5.72 15.72
CA GLU A 215 19.52 4.89 15.28
C GLU A 215 18.20 5.67 15.46
N PRO A 216 17.19 5.47 14.58
CA PRO A 216 15.89 6.11 14.75
C PRO A 216 15.31 5.90 16.15
N SER A 217 15.05 7.00 16.87
CA SER A 217 14.73 6.99 18.30
C SER A 217 13.35 6.41 18.62
N ASP A 218 12.40 6.51 17.69
CA ASP A 218 11.06 5.93 17.82
C ASP A 218 10.84 4.88 16.74
N SER A 219 10.81 3.61 17.14
CA SER A 219 10.66 2.50 16.19
C SER A 219 9.29 2.50 15.48
N ARG A 220 8.28 3.23 15.96
CA ARG A 220 7.03 3.38 15.22
C ARG A 220 7.22 4.15 13.92
N ASP A 221 8.23 5.03 13.85
CA ASP A 221 8.56 5.85 12.67
C ASP A 221 9.02 5.03 11.48
N ALA A 222 9.35 3.74 11.67
CA ALA A 222 9.47 2.80 10.55
C ALA A 222 8.23 2.82 9.64
N TYR A 223 7.05 3.12 10.18
CA TYR A 223 5.79 3.24 9.44
C TYR A 223 5.40 4.69 9.08
N ALA A 224 6.22 5.68 9.42
CA ALA A 224 5.94 7.09 9.16
C ALA A 224 5.55 7.37 7.69
N PRO A 225 6.20 6.79 6.66
CA PRO A 225 5.81 7.03 5.28
C PRO A 225 4.35 6.66 4.97
N LEU A 226 3.85 5.56 5.57
CA LEU A 226 2.46 5.11 5.37
C LEU A 226 1.47 6.00 6.14
N VAL A 227 1.82 6.36 7.37
CA VAL A 227 1.03 7.27 8.22
C VAL A 227 0.88 8.64 7.58
N TRP A 228 1.97 9.21 7.08
CA TRP A 228 1.95 10.50 6.40
C TRP A 228 1.23 10.44 5.06
N GLN A 229 1.30 9.34 4.32
CA GLN A 229 0.48 9.16 3.12
C GLN A 229 -1.02 9.14 3.45
N CYS A 230 -1.44 8.48 4.53
CA CYS A 230 -2.83 8.54 5.02
C CYS A 230 -3.23 10.00 5.31
N ARG A 231 -2.45 10.70 6.14
CA ARG A 231 -2.72 12.10 6.53
C ARG A 231 -2.79 13.04 5.33
N TYR A 232 -1.84 12.90 4.39
CA TYR A 232 -1.82 13.64 3.13
C TYR A 232 -3.11 13.42 2.29
N SER A 233 -3.71 12.24 2.42
CA SER A 233 -4.93 11.83 1.71
C SER A 233 -6.22 12.13 2.48
N GLY A 234 -6.17 12.93 3.55
CA GLY A 234 -7.35 13.25 4.37
C GLY A 234 -7.84 12.08 5.24
N ILE A 235 -7.01 11.05 5.44
CA ILE A 235 -7.27 9.96 6.39
C ILE A 235 -6.52 10.26 7.67
N GLU A 236 -7.22 10.52 8.75
CA GLU A 236 -6.56 10.85 10.01
C GLU A 236 -5.90 9.61 10.62
N VAL A 237 -4.72 9.81 11.19
CA VAL A 237 -4.02 8.80 11.99
C VAL A 237 -3.68 9.46 13.31
N PRO A 238 -4.53 9.34 14.35
CA PRO A 238 -4.26 9.89 15.66
C PRO A 238 -2.99 9.25 16.24
N ASP A 239 -2.13 10.02 16.91
CA ASP A 239 -0.90 9.49 17.51
C ASP A 239 -1.20 8.40 18.55
N SER A 240 -2.35 8.46 19.22
CA SER A 240 -2.83 7.42 20.16
C SER A 240 -3.12 6.07 19.47
N LEU A 241 -3.37 6.08 18.16
CA LEU A 241 -3.63 4.90 17.35
C LEU A 241 -2.41 4.43 16.54
N TRP A 242 -1.27 5.13 16.64
CA TRP A 242 0.00 4.72 16.03
C TRP A 242 0.97 4.24 17.11
N ARG A 243 1.04 2.92 17.27
CA ARG A 243 1.78 2.25 18.35
C ARG A 243 2.84 1.31 17.79
N TYR A 244 3.99 1.28 18.45
CA TYR A 244 5.00 0.23 18.28
C TYR A 244 5.14 -0.58 19.57
N LEU A 245 5.27 -1.90 19.45
CA LEU A 245 5.56 -2.78 20.55
C LEU A 245 6.81 -3.63 20.26
N LYS A 246 7.82 -3.52 21.12
CA LYS A 246 9.01 -4.39 21.09
C LYS A 246 8.77 -5.64 21.95
N PHE A 247 9.00 -6.83 21.41
CA PHE A 247 8.97 -8.07 22.18
C PHE A 247 9.82 -9.18 21.54
N GLY A 248 10.35 -10.08 22.37
CA GLY A 248 11.31 -11.11 21.94
C GLY A 248 12.76 -10.64 21.87
N ASP A 249 13.05 -9.47 22.44
CA ASP A 249 14.40 -8.93 22.62
C ASP A 249 15.29 -9.93 23.39
N GLY A 250 16.52 -10.13 22.90
CA GLY A 250 17.47 -11.10 23.45
C GLY A 250 17.15 -12.57 23.20
N LYS A 251 16.05 -12.90 22.49
CA LYS A 251 15.69 -14.28 22.14
C LYS A 251 16.07 -14.60 20.70
N LYS A 252 16.14 -15.90 20.36
CA LYS A 252 16.22 -16.32 18.95
C LYS A 252 14.92 -15.96 18.22
N TYR A 253 15.00 -15.71 16.91
CA TYR A 253 13.80 -15.48 16.09
C TYR A 253 12.80 -16.65 16.17
N SER A 254 13.27 -17.89 16.26
CA SER A 254 12.44 -19.09 16.44
C SER A 254 11.64 -19.07 17.75
N ASP A 255 12.12 -18.34 18.75
CA ASP A 255 11.56 -18.32 20.11
C ASP A 255 10.69 -17.07 20.32
N ASN A 256 10.27 -16.45 19.20
CA ASN A 256 9.41 -15.28 19.15
C ASN A 256 8.34 -15.40 18.03
N GLN A 257 7.45 -16.37 18.20
CA GLN A 257 6.39 -16.75 17.26
C GLN A 257 5.01 -16.49 17.89
N ALA A 258 3.93 -16.83 17.19
CA ALA A 258 2.58 -16.50 17.65
C ALA A 258 2.21 -17.17 18.98
N GLU A 259 2.63 -18.41 19.18
CA GLU A 259 2.50 -19.17 20.43
C GLU A 259 3.26 -18.52 21.59
N HIS A 260 4.39 -17.88 21.30
CA HIS A 260 5.18 -17.15 22.29
C HIS A 260 4.51 -15.83 22.72
N MET A 261 3.80 -15.15 21.80
CA MET A 261 2.94 -14.02 22.16
C MET A 261 1.80 -14.48 23.07
N ALA A 262 1.21 -15.64 22.79
CA ALA A 262 0.10 -16.16 23.59
C ALA A 262 0.50 -16.51 25.03
N ALA A 263 1.75 -16.94 25.24
CA ALA A 263 2.30 -17.18 26.57
C ALA A 263 2.70 -15.90 27.31
N SER A 264 2.86 -14.77 26.59
CA SER A 264 3.24 -13.47 27.16
C SER A 264 2.00 -12.64 27.45
N THR A 265 1.67 -12.43 28.72
CA THR A 265 0.51 -11.60 29.12
C THR A 265 0.57 -10.18 28.58
N ASP A 266 1.77 -9.61 28.51
CA ASP A 266 1.96 -8.18 28.22
C ASP A 266 1.66 -7.84 26.76
N VAL A 267 1.96 -8.75 25.81
CA VAL A 267 1.75 -8.49 24.37
C VAL A 267 0.26 -8.39 24.04
N TYR A 268 -0.55 -9.31 24.57
CA TYR A 268 -1.99 -9.25 24.37
C TYR A 268 -2.64 -8.12 25.15
N ALA A 269 -2.20 -7.83 26.37
CA ALA A 269 -2.72 -6.69 27.12
C ALA A 269 -2.49 -5.35 26.37
N GLU A 270 -1.30 -5.12 25.84
CA GLU A 270 -0.98 -3.93 25.06
C GLU A 270 -1.77 -3.85 23.74
N PHE A 271 -1.90 -4.98 23.05
CA PHE A 271 -2.68 -5.04 21.81
C PHE A 271 -4.18 -4.83 22.05
N ASP A 272 -4.72 -5.39 23.13
CA ASP A 272 -6.13 -5.22 23.50
C ASP A 272 -6.41 -3.78 23.93
N ALA A 273 -5.49 -3.15 24.67
CA ALA A 273 -5.59 -1.73 25.04
C ALA A 273 -5.57 -0.83 23.80
N TRP A 274 -4.73 -1.13 22.80
CA TRP A 274 -4.76 -0.43 21.51
C TRP A 274 -6.06 -0.70 20.75
N THR A 275 -6.56 -1.93 20.73
CA THR A 275 -7.84 -2.30 20.09
C THR A 275 -9.01 -1.55 20.72
N GLN A 276 -9.03 -1.41 22.05
CA GLN A 276 -10.03 -0.62 22.76
C GLN A 276 -9.92 0.86 22.40
N SER A 277 -8.70 1.42 22.41
CA SER A 277 -8.46 2.82 22.03
C SER A 277 -8.93 3.11 20.59
N PHE A 278 -8.66 2.19 19.66
CA PHE A 278 -9.16 2.25 18.29
C PHE A 278 -10.69 2.23 18.24
N THR A 279 -11.31 1.30 18.96
CA THR A 279 -12.76 1.15 19.02
C THR A 279 -13.42 2.41 19.55
N ASP A 280 -12.93 2.95 20.68
CA ASP A 280 -13.48 4.13 21.33
C ASP A 280 -13.36 5.35 20.42
N PHE A 281 -12.19 5.57 19.81
CA PHE A 281 -11.95 6.69 18.92
C PHE A 281 -12.87 6.65 17.69
N VAL A 282 -12.93 5.49 17.03
CA VAL A 282 -13.71 5.28 15.81
C VAL A 282 -15.21 5.36 16.09
N THR A 283 -15.67 4.84 17.23
CA THR A 283 -17.06 4.97 17.70
C THR A 283 -17.42 6.42 17.95
N ALA A 284 -16.57 7.16 18.68
CA ALA A 284 -16.80 8.55 19.03
C ALA A 284 -16.87 9.46 17.78
N LYS A 285 -16.03 9.19 16.78
CA LYS A 285 -16.04 9.90 15.51
C LYS A 285 -17.29 9.62 14.67
N GLY A 286 -17.73 8.36 14.65
CA GLY A 286 -18.87 7.93 13.84
C GLY A 286 -18.51 7.54 12.41
N LYS A 287 -19.54 7.24 11.63
CA LYS A 287 -19.42 6.72 10.25
C LYS A 287 -19.03 7.82 9.27
N VAL A 288 -18.26 7.43 8.27
CA VAL A 288 -17.74 8.31 7.21
C VAL A 288 -18.75 8.39 6.06
N THR A 289 -19.06 9.61 5.65
CA THR A 289 -19.81 9.83 4.40
C THR A 289 -18.90 9.52 3.22
N PRO A 290 -19.32 8.66 2.27
CA PRO A 290 -18.47 8.33 1.14
C PRO A 290 -18.13 9.52 0.25
N GLY A 291 -16.93 9.49 -0.35
CA GLY A 291 -16.49 10.50 -1.29
C GLY A 291 -17.28 10.53 -2.60
N LYS A 292 -17.08 11.58 -3.40
CA LYS A 292 -17.76 11.77 -4.70
C LYS A 292 -17.44 10.64 -5.69
N TYR A 293 -16.17 10.22 -5.75
CA TYR A 293 -15.67 9.22 -6.69
C TYR A 293 -15.35 7.92 -5.94
N ARG A 294 -16.32 7.01 -5.94
CA ARG A 294 -16.25 5.75 -5.20
C ARG A 294 -15.42 4.72 -5.96
N ALA A 295 -14.62 3.96 -5.23
CA ALA A 295 -14.06 2.72 -5.75
C ALA A 295 -15.10 1.60 -5.69
N PHE A 296 -15.99 1.62 -4.69
CA PHE A 296 -17.12 0.70 -4.62
C PHE A 296 -18.05 0.87 -5.82
N GLY A 297 -18.29 -0.24 -6.53
CA GLY A 297 -19.14 -0.25 -7.72
C GLY A 297 -18.45 0.26 -8.99
N TYR A 298 -17.17 0.65 -8.91
CA TYR A 298 -16.38 0.98 -10.08
C TYR A 298 -16.19 -0.27 -10.95
N LYS A 299 -16.37 -0.11 -12.26
CA LYS A 299 -16.07 -1.15 -13.24
C LYS A 299 -15.01 -0.60 -14.19
N ALA A 300 -13.84 -1.24 -14.20
CA ALA A 300 -12.80 -0.89 -15.14
C ALA A 300 -13.35 -0.98 -16.58
N PRO A 301 -13.18 0.05 -17.41
CA PRO A 301 -13.59 0.00 -18.80
C PRO A 301 -12.70 -0.99 -19.57
N GLY A 302 -13.15 -1.45 -20.74
CA GLY A 302 -12.34 -2.35 -21.57
C GLY A 302 -11.23 -1.59 -22.31
N HIS A 303 -9.99 -2.08 -22.25
CA HIS A 303 -8.82 -1.35 -22.76
C HIS A 303 -8.29 -1.82 -24.13
N PHE A 304 -8.98 -2.70 -24.86
CA PHE A 304 -8.44 -3.31 -26.10
C PHE A 304 -7.91 -2.30 -27.14
N TRP A 305 -8.70 -1.27 -27.49
CA TRP A 305 -8.28 -0.26 -28.45
C TRP A 305 -7.23 0.71 -27.89
N PRO A 306 -7.40 1.26 -26.65
CA PRO A 306 -6.34 2.02 -25.99
C PRO A 306 -5.00 1.29 -25.90
N ASP A 307 -4.99 0.02 -25.51
CA ASP A 307 -3.77 -0.80 -25.38
C ASP A 307 -3.06 -0.98 -26.72
N LEU A 308 -3.81 -1.15 -27.80
CA LEU A 308 -3.25 -1.23 -29.15
C LEU A 308 -2.57 0.10 -29.53
N LYS A 309 -3.18 1.24 -29.18
CA LYS A 309 -2.57 2.57 -29.40
C LYS A 309 -1.29 2.75 -28.57
N LEU A 310 -1.29 2.28 -27.32
CA LEU A 310 -0.09 2.33 -26.46
C LEU A 310 1.05 1.50 -27.03
N LYS A 311 0.77 0.27 -27.48
CA LYS A 311 1.79 -0.59 -28.13
C LYS A 311 2.34 0.03 -29.41
N TRP A 312 1.48 0.65 -30.20
CA TRP A 312 1.91 1.39 -31.38
C TRP A 312 2.83 2.55 -31.02
N ARG A 313 2.47 3.33 -29.99
CA ARG A 313 3.29 4.42 -29.47
C ARG A 313 4.64 3.93 -28.94
N GLU A 314 4.66 2.86 -28.17
CA GLU A 314 5.89 2.24 -27.67
C GLU A 314 6.81 1.82 -28.84
N HIS A 315 6.24 1.23 -29.88
CA HIS A 315 6.97 0.88 -31.09
C HIS A 315 7.56 2.09 -31.82
N GLN A 316 6.83 3.21 -31.90
CA GLN A 316 7.35 4.46 -32.46
C GLN A 316 8.48 5.05 -31.61
N MET A 317 8.33 5.07 -30.29
CA MET A 317 9.37 5.55 -29.37
C MET A 317 10.66 4.72 -29.48
N ASN A 318 10.53 3.39 -29.55
CA ASN A 318 11.67 2.49 -29.77
C ASN A 318 12.37 2.71 -31.12
N GLN A 319 11.74 3.42 -32.06
CA GLN A 319 12.34 3.81 -33.35
C GLN A 319 12.88 5.25 -33.37
N GLY A 320 13.04 5.91 -32.21
CA GLY A 320 13.46 7.32 -32.17
C GLY A 320 12.45 8.26 -32.84
N ARG A 321 11.17 7.89 -32.79
CA ARG A 321 10.06 8.67 -33.35
C ARG A 321 9.09 9.03 -32.24
N ALA A 322 9.60 9.69 -31.22
CA ALA A 322 8.77 10.23 -30.16
C ALA A 322 7.73 11.22 -30.74
N PRO A 323 6.49 11.28 -30.19
CA PRO A 323 5.49 12.23 -30.66
C PRO A 323 5.98 13.68 -30.58
N GLU A 324 5.74 14.47 -31.62
CA GLU A 324 6.17 15.88 -31.66
C GLU A 324 5.56 16.67 -30.48
N GLY A 325 6.37 17.52 -29.84
CA GLY A 325 5.96 18.31 -28.68
C GLY A 325 5.77 17.52 -27.38
N SER A 326 6.06 16.21 -27.37
CA SER A 326 6.00 15.38 -26.16
C SER A 326 7.26 15.49 -25.30
N SER A 327 7.15 15.12 -24.01
CA SER A 327 8.31 15.04 -23.12
C SER A 327 9.40 14.08 -23.65
N PRO A 328 9.09 12.86 -24.16
CA PRO A 328 10.10 12.01 -24.79
C PRO A 328 10.83 12.67 -25.97
N ALA A 329 10.14 13.40 -26.84
CA ALA A 329 10.79 14.10 -27.97
C ALA A 329 11.76 15.19 -27.49
N THR A 330 11.39 15.91 -26.42
CA THR A 330 12.28 16.89 -25.79
C THR A 330 13.49 16.21 -25.15
N GLN A 331 13.32 15.09 -24.45
CA GLN A 331 14.43 14.34 -23.85
C GLN A 331 15.40 13.80 -24.92
N GLU A 332 14.88 13.32 -26.05
CA GLU A 332 15.67 12.87 -27.20
C GLU A 332 16.43 14.03 -27.84
N ALA A 333 15.77 15.18 -28.08
CA ALA A 333 16.42 16.38 -28.62
C ALA A 333 17.53 16.93 -27.70
N LEU A 334 17.37 16.78 -26.39
CA LEU A 334 18.38 17.16 -25.39
C LEU A 334 19.47 16.09 -25.19
N GLY A 335 19.34 14.91 -25.80
CA GLY A 335 20.29 13.81 -25.64
C GLY A 335 20.38 13.27 -24.22
N LEU A 336 19.30 13.36 -23.43
CA LEU A 336 19.29 12.95 -22.02
C LEU A 336 19.38 11.43 -21.85
N ASN A 337 18.76 10.68 -22.77
CA ASN A 337 18.81 9.23 -22.82
C ASN A 337 19.38 8.80 -24.18
N GLN A 338 20.51 8.12 -24.18
CA GLN A 338 21.23 7.68 -25.39
C GLN A 338 20.98 6.20 -25.68
N ASP A 339 19.76 5.73 -25.42
CA ASP A 339 19.34 4.33 -25.53
C ASP A 339 18.19 4.12 -26.53
N THR A 340 17.90 5.13 -27.35
CA THR A 340 16.99 5.00 -28.49
C THR A 340 17.44 3.85 -29.40
N HIS A 341 16.47 3.05 -29.85
CA HIS A 341 16.68 1.81 -30.63
C HIS A 341 17.19 0.59 -29.85
N VAL A 342 17.40 0.68 -28.54
CA VAL A 342 17.82 -0.48 -27.76
C VAL A 342 16.62 -1.27 -27.24
N SER A 343 16.67 -2.60 -27.35
CA SER A 343 15.56 -3.46 -26.91
C SER A 343 15.31 -3.33 -25.40
N PRO A 344 14.05 -3.16 -24.97
CA PRO A 344 13.69 -3.13 -23.54
C PRO A 344 13.83 -4.50 -22.86
N LYS A 345 14.08 -5.57 -23.63
CA LYS A 345 14.27 -6.93 -23.09
C LYS A 345 15.66 -7.15 -22.50
N LYS A 346 16.65 -6.35 -22.92
CA LYS A 346 18.01 -6.42 -22.37
C LYS A 346 18.12 -5.45 -21.21
N SER A 347 18.69 -5.88 -20.10
CA SER A 347 19.00 -5.01 -18.97
C SER A 347 20.07 -3.98 -19.36
N GLU A 348 20.09 -2.83 -18.69
CA GLU A 348 21.14 -1.81 -18.88
C GLU A 348 22.55 -2.38 -18.68
N GLY A 349 22.72 -3.31 -17.73
CA GLY A 349 23.99 -4.00 -17.52
C GLY A 349 24.40 -4.93 -18.67
N GLU A 350 23.46 -5.50 -19.42
CA GLU A 350 23.78 -6.28 -20.63
C GLU A 350 24.12 -5.37 -21.80
N LYS A 351 23.40 -4.26 -21.97
CA LYS A 351 23.67 -3.26 -23.03
C LYS A 351 25.07 -2.67 -22.84
N LEU A 352 25.40 -2.22 -21.63
CA LEU A 352 26.70 -1.65 -21.27
C LEU A 352 27.87 -2.59 -21.59
N ARG A 353 27.67 -3.91 -21.42
CA ARG A 353 28.70 -4.94 -21.66
C ARG A 353 28.75 -5.48 -23.09
N GLN A 354 27.87 -5.00 -23.98
CA GLN A 354 27.90 -5.35 -25.42
C GLN A 354 28.69 -4.35 -26.26
N HIS A 355 29.06 -3.20 -25.69
CA HIS A 355 29.96 -2.25 -26.30
C HIS A 355 31.42 -2.65 -26.01
N ASP A 356 31.90 -3.64 -26.76
CA ASP A 356 33.33 -3.91 -27.03
C ASP A 356 33.53 -4.01 -28.55
#